data_AF-A0A2U0U4V7-F1
#
_entry.id   AF-A0A2U0U4V7-F1
#
_cell.length_a   1.000
_cell.length_b   1.000
_cell.length_c   1.000
_cell.angle_alpha   90.00
_cell.angle_beta   90.00
_cell.angle_gamma   90.00
#
_symmetry.space_group_name_H-M   'P 1'
#
loop_
_entity.id
_entity.type
_entity.pdbx_description
1 polymer ?
#
loop_
_entity_poly.entity_id
_entity_poly.type
_entity_poly.pdbx_seq_one_letter_code
_entity_poly.pdbx_strand_id
1 'polypeptide(L)'
;MAYTDKFLPTDELINEINTLKPHISQVALPKFTGAISVSAVTSYELAIKEILIDYAHSKHNLFGCFVQNYLSRLNGRIEISDLKKEIKKIDNALAANWEEKITEVERVEPSVRSCYQNLIQSRHSYVHANRINLDYDECINDFNIGKKIIEALRSAMV
;
A
#
# COMPACT_ATOMS: atom_id res chain seq x y z
N MET A 1 -16.21 1.23 -4.47
CA MET A 1 -15.52 1.56 -5.73
C MET A 1 -14.60 0.40 -6.04
N ALA A 2 -13.84 0.38 -7.13
CA ALA A 2 -12.79 -0.63 -7.22
C ALA A 2 -11.64 -0.18 -6.32
N TYR A 3 -11.06 -1.08 -5.52
CA TYR A 3 -9.91 -0.73 -4.67
C TYR A 3 -8.73 -0.16 -5.48
N THR A 4 -8.65 -0.51 -6.76
CA THR A 4 -7.67 0.00 -7.71
C THR A 4 -7.79 1.51 -7.94
N ASP A 5 -9.00 2.07 -7.79
CA ASP A 5 -9.24 3.51 -7.94
C ASP A 5 -8.49 4.31 -6.86
N LYS A 6 -8.06 3.68 -5.76
CA LYS A 6 -7.24 4.32 -4.72
C LYS A 6 -5.81 4.60 -5.15
N PHE A 7 -5.33 3.96 -6.23
CA PHE A 7 -4.00 4.24 -6.78
C PHE A 7 -3.99 5.44 -7.72
N LEU A 8 -5.14 5.77 -8.33
CA LEU A 8 -5.25 6.80 -9.35
C LEU A 8 -4.66 8.17 -8.93
N PRO A 9 -4.96 8.72 -7.75
CA PRO A 9 -4.39 10.01 -7.36
C PRO A 9 -2.86 10.00 -7.28
N THR A 10 -2.27 8.88 -6.85
CA THR A 10 -0.81 8.72 -6.80
C THR A 10 -0.22 8.53 -8.21
N ASP A 11 -0.90 7.78 -9.07
CA ASP A 11 -0.50 7.59 -10.47
C ASP A 11 -0.53 8.93 -11.24
N GLU A 12 -1.57 9.75 -11.04
CA GLU A 12 -1.68 11.11 -11.58
C GLU A 12 -0.56 12.01 -11.08
N LEU A 13 -0.28 12.01 -9.77
CA LEU A 13 0.82 12.77 -9.18
C LEU A 13 2.18 12.37 -9.77
N ILE A 14 2.44 11.06 -9.93
CA ILE A 14 3.67 10.56 -10.53
C ILE A 14 3.79 11.03 -11.99
N ASN A 15 2.69 10.99 -12.75
CA ASN A 15 2.68 11.45 -14.14
C ASN A 15 2.98 12.95 -14.23
N GLU A 16 2.36 13.78 -13.40
CA GLU A 16 2.66 15.21 -13.35
C GLU A 16 4.13 15.46 -13.01
N ILE A 17 4.66 14.82 -11.96
CA ILE A 17 6.06 15.00 -11.56
C ILE A 17 7.02 14.50 -12.65
N ASN A 18 6.69 13.41 -13.37
CA ASN A 18 7.49 12.94 -14.49
C ASN A 18 7.63 13.99 -15.60
N THR A 19 6.59 14.77 -15.89
CA THR A 19 6.68 15.87 -16.87
C THR A 19 7.59 17.00 -16.39
N LEU A 20 7.66 17.22 -15.08
CA LEU A 20 8.47 18.25 -14.45
C LEU A 20 9.90 17.79 -14.15
N LYS A 21 10.15 16.47 -14.02
CA LYS A 21 11.42 15.85 -13.61
C LYS A 21 12.66 16.46 -14.30
N PRO A 22 12.68 16.72 -15.62
CA PRO A 22 13.84 17.33 -16.28
C PRO A 22 14.20 18.73 -15.78
N HIS A 23 13.25 19.44 -15.18
CA HIS A 23 13.38 20.81 -14.68
C HIS A 23 13.56 20.87 -13.14
N ILE A 24 13.46 19.73 -12.45
CA ILE A 24 13.62 19.65 -11.00
C ILE A 24 15.11 19.56 -10.67
N SER A 25 15.59 20.41 -9.76
CA SER A 25 16.98 20.35 -9.30
C SER A 25 17.24 19.07 -8.49
N GLN A 26 18.48 18.58 -8.52
CA GLN A 26 18.90 17.41 -7.76
C GLN A 26 18.66 17.56 -6.24
N VAL A 27 18.68 18.79 -5.72
CA VAL A 27 18.39 19.09 -4.31
C VAL A 27 16.90 19.03 -4.00
N ALA A 28 16.04 19.36 -4.97
CA ALA A 28 14.59 19.36 -4.80
C ALA A 28 13.97 17.97 -5.04
N LEU A 29 14.56 17.16 -5.94
CA LEU A 29 14.03 15.85 -6.33
C LEU A 29 13.70 14.93 -5.14
N PRO A 30 14.53 14.81 -4.08
CA PRO A 30 14.20 14.01 -2.91
C PRO A 30 12.91 14.42 -2.18
N LYS A 31 12.52 15.70 -2.23
CA LYS A 31 11.28 16.19 -1.62
C LYS A 31 10.05 15.70 -2.39
N PHE A 32 10.16 15.67 -3.73
CA PHE A 32 9.12 15.09 -4.58
C PHE A 32 9.03 13.58 -4.40
N THR A 33 10.17 12.87 -4.34
CA THR A 33 10.19 11.44 -4.00
C THR A 33 9.54 11.17 -2.64
N GLY A 34 9.83 12.02 -1.65
CA GLY A 34 9.17 11.97 -0.33
C GLY A 34 7.66 12.14 -0.41
N ALA A 35 7.18 13.13 -1.15
CA ALA A 35 5.74 13.35 -1.37
C ALA A 35 5.07 12.15 -2.08
N ILE A 36 5.71 11.58 -3.11
CA ILE A 36 5.25 10.37 -3.79
C ILE A 36 5.17 9.20 -2.80
N SER A 37 6.20 8.99 -1.97
CA SER A 37 6.21 7.89 -1.00
C SER A 37 5.07 7.99 0.01
N VAL A 38 4.72 9.21 0.43
CA VAL A 38 3.55 9.48 1.29
C VAL A 38 2.27 9.13 0.54
N SER A 39 2.09 9.63 -0.67
CA SER A 39 0.90 9.38 -1.49
C SER A 39 0.71 7.88 -1.76
N ALA A 40 1.77 7.19 -2.17
CA ALA A 40 1.78 5.76 -2.45
C ALA A 40 1.34 4.92 -1.25
N VAL A 41 1.93 5.18 -0.08
CA VAL A 41 1.59 4.49 1.17
C VAL A 41 0.15 4.79 1.60
N THR A 42 -0.34 6.02 1.42
CA THR A 42 -1.74 6.37 1.65
C THR A 42 -2.67 5.62 0.70
N SER A 43 -2.32 5.52 -0.59
CA SER A 43 -3.08 4.73 -1.56
C SER A 43 -3.17 3.25 -1.17
N TYR A 44 -2.06 2.64 -0.70
CA TYR A 44 -2.08 1.28 -0.15
C TYR A 44 -3.05 1.17 1.02
N GLU A 45 -2.95 2.07 1.99
CA GLU A 45 -3.81 2.04 3.18
C GLU A 45 -5.30 2.09 2.81
N LEU A 46 -5.68 3.00 1.90
CA LEU A 46 -7.05 3.15 1.45
C LEU A 46 -7.54 1.92 0.68
N ALA A 47 -6.70 1.35 -0.19
CA ALA A 47 -7.02 0.15 -0.94
C ALA A 47 -7.25 -1.06 -0.02
N ILE A 48 -6.37 -1.27 0.98
CA ILE A 48 -6.50 -2.34 1.98
C ILE A 48 -7.79 -2.17 2.78
N LYS A 49 -8.10 -0.94 3.21
CA LYS A 49 -9.34 -0.64 3.93
C LYS A 49 -10.56 -1.00 3.10
N GLU A 50 -10.60 -0.59 1.83
CA GLU A 50 -11.73 -0.92 0.94
C GLU A 50 -11.89 -2.43 0.74
N ILE A 51 -10.80 -3.15 0.45
CA ILE A 51 -10.83 -4.61 0.29
C ILE A 51 -11.41 -5.31 1.52
N LEU A 52 -10.95 -4.94 2.72
CA LEU A 52 -11.40 -5.54 3.98
C LEU A 52 -12.87 -5.21 4.29
N ILE A 53 -13.29 -3.99 4.02
CA ILE A 53 -14.68 -3.53 4.21
C ILE A 53 -15.60 -4.27 3.24
N ASP A 54 -15.23 -4.37 1.96
CA ASP A 54 -16.01 -5.08 0.94
C ASP A 54 -16.17 -6.56 1.28
N TYR A 55 -15.08 -7.21 1.72
CA TYR A 55 -15.14 -8.59 2.21
C TYR A 55 -16.11 -8.71 3.39
N ALA A 56 -16.01 -7.84 4.40
CA ALA A 56 -16.87 -7.90 5.57
C ALA A 56 -18.36 -7.67 5.22
N HIS A 57 -18.66 -6.73 4.31
CA HIS A 57 -20.01 -6.51 3.80
C HIS A 57 -20.55 -7.72 3.03
N SER A 58 -19.70 -8.42 2.26
CA SER A 58 -20.08 -9.65 1.57
C SER A 58 -20.50 -10.78 2.52
N LYS A 59 -20.00 -10.77 3.76
CA LYS A 59 -20.39 -11.74 4.79
C LYS A 59 -21.65 -11.32 5.53
N HIS A 60 -21.71 -10.06 5.98
CA HIS A 60 -22.90 -9.52 6.64
C HIS A 60 -22.84 -7.98 6.72
N ASN A 61 -23.95 -7.28 6.45
CA ASN A 61 -23.96 -5.81 6.43
C ASN A 61 -23.50 -5.15 7.75
N LEU A 62 -24.03 -5.60 8.90
CA LEU A 62 -23.62 -5.07 10.21
C LEU A 62 -22.13 -5.33 10.51
N PHE A 63 -21.58 -6.45 10.01
CA PHE A 63 -20.17 -6.77 10.17
C PHE A 63 -19.31 -5.83 9.32
N GLY A 64 -19.72 -5.55 8.08
CA GLY A 64 -19.13 -4.50 7.25
C GLY A 64 -19.06 -3.15 7.94
N CYS A 65 -20.17 -2.68 8.52
CA CYS A 65 -20.20 -1.42 9.29
C CYS A 65 -19.24 -1.46 10.51
N PHE A 66 -19.18 -2.59 11.21
CA PHE A 66 -18.24 -2.77 12.32
C PHE A 66 -16.78 -2.67 11.85
N VAL A 67 -16.41 -3.40 10.78
CA VAL A 67 -15.06 -3.41 10.22
C VAL A 67 -14.67 -2.03 9.68
N GLN A 68 -15.59 -1.31 9.02
CA GLN A 68 -15.36 0.06 8.57
C GLN A 68 -15.01 1.00 9.72
N ASN A 69 -15.79 0.95 10.80
CA ASN A 69 -15.53 1.74 12.01
C ASN A 69 -14.22 1.33 12.69
N TYR A 70 -13.94 0.03 12.72
CA TYR A 70 -12.71 -0.52 13.29
C TYR A 70 -11.46 -0.03 12.53
N LEU A 71 -11.48 -0.15 11.19
CA LEU A 71 -10.36 0.21 10.32
C LEU A 71 -10.21 1.72 10.12
N SER A 72 -11.22 2.53 10.43
CA SER A 72 -11.08 4.00 10.44
C SER A 72 -9.92 4.48 11.33
N ARG A 73 -9.50 3.66 12.31
CA ARG A 73 -8.41 3.94 13.24
C ARG A 73 -7.07 3.32 12.83
N LEU A 74 -7.04 2.54 11.75
CA LEU A 74 -5.85 1.91 11.22
C LEU A 74 -5.04 2.96 10.43
N ASN A 75 -4.37 3.87 11.14
CA ASN A 75 -3.55 4.90 10.51
C ASN A 75 -2.08 4.46 10.52
N GLY A 76 -1.51 4.28 9.33
CA GLY A 76 -0.10 3.96 9.14
C GLY A 76 0.35 2.53 9.49
N ARG A 77 -0.52 1.71 10.10
CA ARG A 77 -0.25 0.28 10.40
C ARG A 77 -0.53 -0.61 9.19
N ILE A 78 0.27 -0.42 8.15
CA ILE A 78 0.12 -1.13 6.89
C ILE A 78 1.27 -2.10 6.60
N GLU A 79 2.17 -2.34 7.56
CA GLU A 79 3.15 -3.42 7.42
C GLU A 79 2.43 -4.77 7.33
N ILE A 80 2.98 -5.71 6.55
CA ILE A 80 2.38 -7.04 6.35
C ILE A 80 2.16 -7.74 7.70
N SER A 81 3.13 -7.62 8.62
CA SER A 81 3.07 -8.18 9.97
C SER A 81 1.90 -7.63 10.79
N ASP A 82 1.66 -6.33 10.72
CA ASP A 82 0.57 -5.65 11.42
C ASP A 82 -0.78 -5.98 10.77
N LEU A 83 -0.86 -5.89 9.45
CA LEU A 83 -2.07 -6.25 8.70
C LEU A 83 -2.48 -7.70 8.97
N LYS A 84 -1.56 -8.65 9.05
CA LYS A 84 -1.87 -10.03 9.45
C LYS A 84 -2.50 -10.12 10.84
N LYS A 85 -2.03 -9.34 11.82
CA LYS A 85 -2.64 -9.31 13.16
C LYS A 85 -4.06 -8.75 13.11
N GLU A 86 -4.28 -7.74 12.28
CA GLU A 86 -5.59 -7.11 12.11
C GLU A 86 -6.58 -8.01 11.37
N ILE A 87 -6.13 -8.66 10.29
CA ILE A 87 -6.92 -9.63 9.51
C ILE A 87 -7.32 -10.82 10.38
N LYS A 88 -6.43 -11.33 11.23
CA LYS A 88 -6.76 -12.44 12.16
C LYS A 88 -7.93 -12.14 13.10
N LYS A 89 -8.15 -10.87 13.45
CA LYS A 89 -9.30 -10.46 14.28
C LYS A 89 -10.62 -10.50 13.51
N ILE A 90 -10.56 -10.42 12.19
CA ILE A 90 -11.70 -10.52 11.28
C ILE A 90 -11.95 -12.01 10.98
N ASP A 91 -10.91 -12.70 10.51
CA ASP A 91 -10.92 -14.14 10.23
C ASP A 91 -9.46 -14.68 10.22
N ASN A 92 -9.21 -15.69 11.05
CA ASN A 92 -7.89 -16.32 11.18
C ASN A 92 -7.41 -17.00 9.89
N ALA A 93 -8.31 -17.57 9.08
CA ALA A 93 -7.97 -18.29 7.86
C ALA A 93 -7.45 -17.32 6.78
N LEU A 94 -8.01 -16.11 6.70
CA LEU A 94 -7.63 -15.12 5.69
C LEU A 94 -6.16 -14.71 5.77
N ALA A 95 -5.60 -14.59 6.98
CA ALA A 95 -4.19 -14.22 7.13
C ALA A 95 -3.24 -15.31 6.60
N ALA A 96 -3.63 -16.58 6.69
CA ALA A 96 -2.88 -17.69 6.11
C ALA A 96 -3.02 -17.71 4.59
N ASN A 97 -4.25 -17.57 4.07
CA ASN A 97 -4.51 -17.50 2.64
C ASN A 97 -3.79 -16.32 1.98
N TRP A 98 -3.76 -15.16 2.63
CA TRP A 98 -3.03 -14.01 2.11
C TRP A 98 -1.53 -14.25 2.05
N GLU A 99 -0.95 -14.92 3.05
CA GLU A 99 0.47 -15.29 3.00
C GLU A 99 0.78 -16.25 1.85
N GLU A 100 -0.09 -17.23 1.60
CA GLU A 100 0.02 -18.10 0.44
C GLU A 100 -0.03 -17.30 -0.86
N LYS A 101 -0.96 -16.35 -1.00
CA LYS A 101 -1.05 -15.47 -2.16
C LYS A 101 0.17 -14.56 -2.33
N ILE A 102 0.74 -14.02 -1.27
CA ILE A 102 2.01 -13.28 -1.37
C ILE A 102 3.13 -14.22 -1.83
N THR A 103 3.19 -15.44 -1.31
CA THR A 103 4.21 -16.43 -1.70
C THR A 103 4.09 -16.83 -3.17
N GLU A 104 2.86 -16.96 -3.70
CA GLU A 104 2.62 -17.17 -5.13
C GLU A 104 3.18 -16.02 -5.98
N VAL A 105 2.92 -14.77 -5.57
CA VAL A 105 3.46 -13.58 -6.23
C VAL A 105 4.98 -13.54 -6.15
N GLU A 106 5.57 -13.86 -5.00
CA GLU A 106 7.02 -13.89 -4.78
C GLU A 106 7.77 -14.85 -5.70
N ARG A 107 7.12 -15.94 -6.16
CA ARG A 107 7.75 -16.87 -7.13
C ARG A 107 7.99 -16.22 -8.49
N VAL A 108 7.19 -15.21 -8.84
CA VAL A 108 7.30 -14.47 -10.11
C VAL A 108 8.02 -13.14 -9.90
N GLU A 109 7.81 -12.49 -8.75
CA GLU A 109 8.39 -11.21 -8.37
C GLU A 109 9.07 -11.33 -6.99
N PRO A 110 10.32 -11.84 -6.91
CA PRO A 110 10.98 -12.12 -5.63
C PRO A 110 11.20 -10.90 -4.73
N SER A 111 11.20 -9.69 -5.31
CA SER A 111 11.39 -8.42 -4.61
C SER A 111 10.11 -7.83 -4.02
N VAL A 112 8.94 -8.45 -4.25
CA VAL A 112 7.64 -7.83 -3.96
C VAL A 112 7.49 -7.36 -2.50
N ARG A 113 7.97 -8.16 -1.53
CA ARG A 113 7.94 -7.78 -0.11
C ARG A 113 8.90 -6.66 0.21
N SER A 114 10.12 -6.71 -0.33
CA SER A 114 11.12 -5.67 -0.08
C SER A 114 10.65 -4.35 -0.66
N CYS A 115 10.13 -4.33 -1.89
CA CYS A 115 9.58 -3.13 -2.52
C CYS A 115 8.44 -2.52 -1.70
N TYR A 116 7.50 -3.36 -1.24
CA TYR A 116 6.42 -2.91 -0.38
C TYR A 116 6.93 -2.31 0.95
N GLN A 117 7.87 -2.99 1.62
CA GLN A 117 8.43 -2.54 2.89
C GLN A 117 9.29 -1.28 2.75
N ASN A 118 10.09 -1.19 1.68
CA ASN A 118 10.96 -0.06 1.37
C ASN A 118 10.16 1.24 1.26
N LEU A 119 8.99 1.21 0.61
CA LEU A 119 8.10 2.37 0.51
C LEU A 119 7.56 2.80 1.87
N ILE A 120 7.14 1.85 2.71
CA ILE A 120 6.66 2.14 4.06
C ILE A 120 7.76 2.81 4.89
N GLN A 121 8.98 2.26 4.83
CA GLN A 121 10.14 2.80 5.52
C GLN A 121 10.57 4.16 4.98
N SER A 122 10.51 4.35 3.67
CA SER A 122 10.80 5.62 3.01
C SER A 122 9.83 6.71 3.41
N ARG A 123 8.52 6.42 3.41
CA ARG A 123 7.50 7.32 3.95
C ARG A 123 7.77 7.68 5.40
N HIS A 124 8.06 6.68 6.25
CA HIS A 124 8.34 6.91 7.66
C HIS A 124 9.55 7.83 7.86
N SER A 125 10.65 7.53 7.16
CA SER A 125 11.89 8.31 7.22
C SER A 125 11.69 9.75 6.72
N TYR A 126 10.89 9.92 5.68
CA TYR A 126 10.59 11.24 5.13
C TYR A 126 9.74 12.08 6.08
N VAL A 127 8.64 11.51 6.60
CA VAL A 127 7.72 12.24 7.49
C VAL A 127 8.38 12.63 8.81
N HIS A 128 9.28 11.79 9.36
CA HIS A 128 9.88 12.03 10.68
C HIS A 128 11.27 12.70 10.63
N ALA A 129 12.05 12.45 9.58
CA ALA A 129 13.44 12.92 9.49
C ALA A 129 13.73 13.72 8.21
N ASN A 130 12.72 13.99 7.37
CA ASN A 130 12.87 14.67 6.07
C ASN A 130 13.95 14.01 5.20
N ARG A 131 14.08 12.69 5.32
CA ARG A 131 15.07 11.87 4.62
C ARG A 131 14.36 10.80 3.80
N ILE A 132 14.67 10.75 2.51
CA ILE A 132 14.22 9.67 1.62
C ILE A 132 15.31 8.61 1.50
N ASN A 133 14.92 7.34 1.49
CA ASN A 133 15.84 6.21 1.41
C ASN A 133 15.91 5.60 0.00
N LEU A 134 14.93 5.92 -0.84
CA LEU A 134 14.85 5.49 -2.24
C LEU A 134 15.18 6.67 -3.14
N ASP A 135 15.78 6.38 -4.28
CA ASP A 135 15.80 7.33 -5.38
C ASP A 135 14.40 7.48 -6.01
N TYR A 136 14.27 8.42 -6.94
CA TYR A 136 12.99 8.71 -7.59
C TYR A 136 12.44 7.52 -8.39
N ASP A 137 13.29 6.85 -9.16
CA ASP A 137 12.88 5.77 -10.07
C ASP A 137 12.63 4.47 -9.28
N GLU A 138 13.45 4.19 -8.26
CA GLU A 138 13.23 3.14 -7.27
C GLU A 138 11.90 3.33 -6.53
N CYS A 139 11.56 4.55 -6.11
CA CYS A 139 10.30 4.83 -5.43
C CYS A 139 9.08 4.49 -6.29
N ILE A 140 9.12 4.84 -7.58
CA ILE A 140 8.05 4.51 -8.53
C ILE A 140 8.00 3.01 -8.81
N ASN A 141 9.15 2.38 -8.99
CA ASN A 141 9.24 0.94 -9.20
C ASN A 141 8.66 0.17 -8.01
N ASP A 142 9.08 0.53 -6.79
CA ASP A 142 8.61 -0.08 -5.55
C ASP A 142 7.11 0.14 -5.36
N PHE A 143 6.56 1.26 -5.85
CA PHE A 143 5.12 1.52 -5.86
C PHE A 143 4.38 0.58 -6.79
N ASN A 144 4.86 0.41 -8.02
CA ASN A 144 4.21 -0.48 -8.97
C ASN A 144 4.29 -1.95 -8.55
N ILE A 145 5.44 -2.38 -8.03
CA ILE A 145 5.61 -3.75 -7.53
C ILE A 145 4.78 -3.97 -6.26
N GLY A 146 4.79 -3.03 -5.32
CA GLY A 146 4.08 -3.16 -4.05
C GLY A 146 2.55 -3.25 -4.19
N LYS A 147 1.96 -2.72 -5.28
CA LYS A 147 0.54 -2.95 -5.63
C LYS A 147 0.19 -4.44 -5.70
N LYS A 148 1.12 -5.32 -6.08
CA LYS A 148 0.90 -6.77 -6.14
C LYS A 148 0.64 -7.40 -4.76
N ILE A 149 1.15 -6.82 -3.67
CA ILE A 149 0.80 -7.26 -2.29
C ILE A 149 -0.69 -7.00 -2.00
N ILE A 150 -1.21 -5.87 -2.51
CA ILE A 150 -2.60 -5.46 -2.35
C ILE A 150 -3.52 -6.33 -3.21
N GLU A 151 -3.08 -6.65 -4.43
CA GLU A 151 -3.77 -7.60 -5.30
C GLU A 151 -3.82 -9.01 -4.70
N ALA A 152 -2.72 -9.47 -4.09
CA ALA A 152 -2.68 -10.73 -3.33
C ALA A 152 -3.68 -10.72 -2.17
N LEU A 153 -3.83 -9.58 -1.47
CA LEU A 153 -4.82 -9.41 -0.41
C LEU A 153 -6.24 -9.56 -0.96
N ARG A 154 -6.56 -8.87 -2.06
CA ARG A 154 -7.87 -8.96 -2.70
C ARG A 154 -8.19 -10.39 -3.09
N SER A 155 -7.22 -11.10 -3.66
CA SER A 155 -7.35 -12.49 -4.12
C SER A 155 -7.57 -13.49 -2.98
N ALA A 156 -7.01 -13.21 -1.80
CA ALA A 156 -7.24 -14.02 -0.60
C ALA A 156 -8.64 -13.81 0.04
N MET A 157 -9.36 -12.76 -0.37
CA MET A 157 -10.64 -12.33 0.18
C MET A 157 -11.80 -12.49 -0.82
N VAL A 158 -11.70 -13.50 -1.69
CA VAL A 158 -12.78 -13.94 -2.59
C VAL A 158 -13.44 -15.18 -2.00
#